data_AF-A0A6B3CKJ7-F1
#
_entry.id   AF-A0A6B3CKJ7-F1
#
_cell.length_a   1.000
_cell.length_b   1.000
_cell.length_c   1.000
_cell.angle_alpha   90.00
_cell.angle_beta   90.00
_cell.angle_gamma   90.00
#
_symmetry.space_group_name_H-M   'P 1'
#
loop_
_entity.id
_entity.type
_entity.pdbx_description
1 polymer ?
#
loop_
_entity_poly.entity_id
_entity_poly.type
_entity_poly.pdbx_seq_one_letter_code
_entity_poly.pdbx_strand_id
1 'polypeptide(L)'
;AQKQWDRILGKVEVEGATQDQLTTLYSSLYRLYLYPNSGHEKVDGKYRYASPFSKAVKEDTPTETGSKIVDGKVYVNNGFWDTYRTTWPAYSFLTPSQAGELVDGFVQHYKDG
;
A
#
# COMPACT_ATOMS: atom_id res chain seq x y z
N ALA A 1 -8.49 11.17 -10.03
CA ALA A 1 -7.41 11.15 -9.02
C ALA A 1 -7.53 12.28 -8.01
N GLN A 2 -7.66 13.56 -8.39
CA GLN A 2 -7.62 14.69 -7.44
C GLN A 2 -8.55 14.55 -6.22
N LYS A 3 -9.83 14.24 -6.42
CA LYS A 3 -10.78 13.99 -5.31
C LYS A 3 -10.35 12.91 -4.31
N GLN A 4 -9.60 11.91 -4.75
CA GLN A 4 -9.07 10.86 -3.86
C GLN A 4 -7.92 11.40 -3.02
N TRP A 5 -7.03 12.20 -3.64
CA TRP A 5 -5.97 12.90 -2.94
C TRP A 5 -6.52 13.92 -1.95
N ASP A 6 -7.47 14.77 -2.35
CA ASP A 6 -8.09 15.77 -1.47
C ASP A 6 -8.70 15.12 -0.22
N ARG A 7 -9.32 13.95 -0.37
CA ARG A 7 -9.87 13.18 0.77
C ARG A 7 -8.80 12.69 1.75
N ILE A 8 -7.62 12.32 1.25
CA ILE A 8 -6.52 11.80 2.08
C ILE A 8 -5.77 12.97 2.72
N LEU A 9 -5.39 13.97 1.92
CA LEU A 9 -4.63 15.14 2.36
C LEU A 9 -5.44 16.03 3.29
N GLY A 10 -6.76 16.17 3.05
CA GLY A 10 -7.68 16.92 3.92
C GLY A 10 -7.94 16.29 5.29
N LYS A 11 -7.29 15.17 5.63
CA LYS A 11 -7.26 14.66 7.02
C LYS A 11 -6.42 15.52 7.97
N VAL A 12 -5.57 16.37 7.41
CA VAL A 12 -4.73 17.31 8.15
C VAL A 12 -4.96 18.71 7.60
N GLU A 13 -5.39 19.60 8.47
CA GLU A 13 -5.56 21.03 8.20
C GLU A 13 -4.78 21.81 9.26
N VAL A 14 -4.09 22.87 8.84
CA VAL A 14 -3.25 23.69 9.72
C VAL A 14 -3.55 25.18 9.48
N GLU A 15 -3.62 25.94 10.56
CA GLU A 15 -3.81 27.39 10.52
C GLU A 15 -2.47 28.11 10.75
N GLY A 16 -2.33 29.31 10.21
CA GLY A 16 -1.16 30.18 10.44
C GLY A 16 0.15 29.74 9.77
N ALA A 17 0.12 28.70 8.92
CA ALA A 17 1.30 28.24 8.18
C ALA A 17 1.61 29.15 6.97
N THR A 18 2.90 29.36 6.70
CA THR A 18 3.36 30.03 5.47
C THR A 18 3.18 29.13 4.26
N GLN A 19 3.24 29.69 3.05
CA GLN A 19 3.14 28.92 1.81
C GLN A 19 4.20 27.80 1.71
N ASP A 20 5.43 28.06 2.18
CA ASP A 20 6.51 27.07 2.17
C ASP A 20 6.26 25.93 3.16
N GLN A 21 5.69 26.24 4.33
CA GLN A 21 5.29 25.25 5.32
C GLN A 21 4.14 24.37 4.80
N LEU A 22 3.13 24.96 4.17
CA LEU A 22 2.03 24.23 3.53
C LEU A 22 2.56 23.32 2.42
N THR A 23 3.45 23.83 1.57
CA THR A 23 4.08 23.05 0.49
C THR A 23 4.84 21.86 1.06
N THR A 24 5.63 22.07 2.12
CA THR A 24 6.40 21.02 2.80
C THR A 24 5.48 19.97 3.42
N LEU A 25 4.42 20.41 4.12
CA LEU A 25 3.45 19.54 4.79
C LEU A 25 2.73 18.65 3.79
N TYR A 26 2.07 19.24 2.78
CA TYR A 26 1.26 18.47 1.84
C TYR A 26 2.10 17.63 0.88
N SER A 27 3.32 18.05 0.55
CA SER A 27 4.27 17.19 -0.19
C SER A 27 4.73 15.99 0.65
N SER A 28 4.95 16.18 1.95
CA SER A 28 5.32 15.10 2.86
C SER A 28 4.15 14.15 3.12
N LEU A 29 2.92 14.67 3.27
CA LEU A 29 1.71 13.83 3.37
C LEU A 29 1.47 13.05 2.08
N TYR A 30 1.65 13.66 0.92
CA TYR A 30 1.62 12.94 -0.34
C TYR A 30 2.62 11.77 -0.35
N ARG A 31 3.88 12.02 0.04
CA ARG A 31 4.91 10.96 0.12
C ARG A 31 4.57 9.89 1.15
N LEU A 32 3.95 10.26 2.27
CA LEU A 32 3.52 9.33 3.30
C LEU A 32 2.65 8.25 2.67
N TYR A 33 1.67 8.60 1.83
CA TYR A 33 0.70 7.67 1.24
C TYR A 33 1.11 7.03 -0.11
N LEU A 34 2.37 7.10 -0.50
CA LEU A 34 2.84 6.44 -1.73
C LEU A 34 3.14 4.94 -1.54
N TYR A 35 3.41 4.48 -0.32
CA TYR A 35 3.84 3.10 -0.05
C TYR A 35 3.16 2.52 1.20
N PRO A 36 2.87 1.21 1.24
CA PRO A 36 3.12 0.21 0.20
C PRO A 36 2.20 0.36 -1.02
N ASN A 37 2.58 -0.26 -2.13
CA ASN A 37 1.78 -0.30 -3.35
C ASN A 37 0.90 -1.55 -3.39
N SER A 38 -0.27 -1.44 -4.01
CA SER A 38 -1.08 -2.62 -4.35
C SER A 38 -0.29 -3.54 -5.28
N GLY A 39 -0.11 -4.80 -4.89
CA GLY A 39 0.48 -5.87 -5.71
C GLY A 39 -0.57 -6.83 -6.27
N HIS A 40 -1.83 -6.40 -6.33
CA HIS A 40 -2.98 -7.23 -6.70
C HIS A 40 -3.85 -6.54 -7.74
N GLU A 41 -4.62 -7.34 -8.47
CA GLU A 41 -5.54 -6.90 -9.51
C GLU A 41 -6.97 -7.39 -9.22
N LYS A 42 -7.95 -6.80 -9.90
CA LYS A 42 -9.34 -7.25 -9.82
C LYS A 42 -9.73 -7.97 -11.11
N VAL A 43 -9.93 -9.28 -11.02
CA VAL A 43 -10.27 -10.17 -12.14
C VAL A 43 -11.59 -10.87 -11.81
N ASP A 44 -12.57 -10.79 -12.71
CA ASP A 44 -13.90 -11.39 -12.55
C ASP A 44 -14.58 -11.04 -11.22
N GLY A 45 -14.42 -9.79 -10.77
CA GLY A 45 -15.00 -9.29 -9.52
C GLY A 45 -14.22 -9.67 -8.25
N LYS A 46 -13.19 -10.53 -8.35
CA LYS A 46 -12.36 -10.95 -7.21
C LYS A 46 -10.98 -10.29 -7.26
N TYR A 47 -10.42 -10.00 -6.08
CA TYR A 47 -9.03 -9.58 -5.99
C TYR A 47 -8.13 -10.81 -6.06
N ARG A 48 -7.07 -10.73 -6.87
CA ARG A 48 -6.10 -11.79 -7.11
C ARG A 48 -4.71 -11.22 -7.31
N TYR A 49 -3.71 -12.02 -7.03
CA TYR A 49 -2.32 -11.66 -7.33
C TYR A 49 -1.49 -12.90 -7.67
N ALA A 50 -0.44 -12.69 -8.44
CA ALA A 50 0.64 -13.64 -8.62
C ALA A 50 1.53 -13.59 -7.37
N SER A 51 1.53 -14.65 -6.57
CA SER A 51 2.25 -14.66 -5.28
C SER A 51 3.76 -14.82 -5.51
N PRO A 52 4.59 -13.84 -5.08
CA PRO A 52 6.04 -13.98 -5.09
C PRO A 52 6.56 -14.76 -3.88
N PHE A 53 5.68 -15.14 -2.95
CA PHE A 53 6.01 -15.82 -1.69
C PHE A 53 5.78 -17.33 -1.80
N SER A 54 4.76 -17.74 -2.54
CA SER A 54 4.54 -19.15 -2.85
C SER A 54 5.53 -19.69 -3.88
N LYS A 55 5.84 -20.98 -3.78
CA LYS A 55 6.58 -21.71 -4.83
C LYS A 55 5.84 -21.60 -6.17
N ALA A 56 6.58 -21.32 -7.24
CA ALA A 56 6.06 -21.32 -8.59
C ALA A 56 5.44 -22.68 -8.96
N VAL A 57 4.35 -22.66 -9.72
CA VAL A 57 3.62 -23.86 -10.18
C VAL A 57 4.11 -24.35 -11.54
N LYS A 58 4.77 -23.49 -12.32
CA LYS A 58 5.43 -23.79 -13.59
C LYS A 58 6.52 -22.74 -13.84
N GLU A 59 7.30 -22.91 -14.91
CA GLU A 59 8.20 -21.86 -15.41
C GLU A 59 7.41 -20.71 -16.03
N ASP A 60 7.92 -19.49 -15.93
CA ASP A 60 7.39 -18.36 -16.67
C ASP A 60 7.54 -18.59 -18.19
N THR A 61 6.58 -18.05 -18.95
CA THR A 61 6.68 -17.93 -20.41
C THR A 61 6.62 -16.44 -20.78
N PRO A 62 6.90 -16.05 -22.04
CA PRO A 62 6.82 -14.64 -22.45
C PRO A 62 5.45 -13.98 -22.20
N THR A 63 4.38 -14.77 -22.02
CA THR A 63 3.01 -14.26 -21.90
C THR A 63 2.26 -14.75 -20.65
N GLU A 64 2.81 -15.67 -19.87
CA GLU A 64 2.15 -16.24 -18.70
C GLU A 64 3.13 -16.38 -17.54
N THR A 65 2.70 -15.98 -16.34
CA THR A 65 3.49 -16.24 -15.14
C THR A 65 3.37 -17.70 -14.69
N GLY A 66 4.48 -18.22 -14.17
CA GLY A 66 4.58 -19.45 -13.41
C GLY A 66 4.27 -19.30 -11.93
N SER A 67 4.09 -18.07 -11.45
CA SER A 67 3.68 -17.78 -10.07
C SER A 67 2.33 -18.39 -9.75
N LYS A 68 2.16 -18.84 -8.50
CA LYS A 68 0.85 -19.27 -8.02
C LYS A 68 -0.10 -18.08 -7.93
N ILE A 69 -1.25 -18.15 -8.58
CA ILE A 69 -2.30 -17.14 -8.44
C ILE A 69 -3.10 -17.41 -7.15
N VAL A 70 -3.23 -16.40 -6.31
CA VAL A 70 -3.92 -16.47 -5.01
C VAL A 70 -5.07 -15.45 -4.98
N ASP A 71 -6.22 -15.86 -4.43
CA ASP A 71 -7.34 -14.97 -4.16
C ASP A 71 -7.01 -14.09 -2.93
N GLY A 72 -7.17 -12.78 -3.05
CA GLY A 72 -6.92 -11.83 -1.97
C GLY A 72 -6.22 -10.56 -2.42
N LYS A 73 -5.81 -9.74 -1.45
CA LYS A 73 -5.04 -8.52 -1.64
C LYS A 73 -3.64 -8.71 -1.06
N VAL A 74 -2.66 -8.20 -1.80
CA VAL A 74 -1.25 -8.19 -1.41
C VAL A 74 -0.69 -6.78 -1.58
N TYR A 75 0.30 -6.40 -0.75
CA TYR A 75 0.92 -5.08 -0.78
C TYR A 75 2.44 -5.19 -0.79
N VAL A 76 3.08 -4.48 -1.70
CA VAL A 76 4.53 -4.59 -1.97
C VAL A 76 5.22 -3.24 -1.79
N ASN A 77 6.56 -3.22 -1.97
CA ASN A 77 7.38 -2.01 -1.87
C ASN A 77 7.34 -1.32 -0.49
N ASN A 78 7.48 -2.10 0.59
CA ASN A 78 7.65 -1.57 1.94
C ASN A 78 8.78 -2.29 2.69
N GLY A 79 9.76 -1.51 3.16
CA GLY A 79 10.79 -1.97 4.10
C GLY A 79 10.42 -1.58 5.52
N PHE A 80 10.02 -2.55 6.35
CA PHE A 80 9.59 -2.28 7.72
C PHE A 80 10.66 -1.60 8.58
N TRP A 81 11.94 -1.90 8.37
CA TRP A 81 13.04 -1.27 9.10
C TRP A 81 13.02 0.26 8.98
N ASP A 82 12.57 0.79 7.84
CA ASP A 82 12.40 2.23 7.64
C ASP A 82 11.07 2.74 8.17
N THR A 83 9.98 2.02 7.91
CA THR A 83 8.63 2.56 8.06
C THR A 83 8.02 2.34 9.44
N TYR A 84 8.53 1.41 10.26
CA TYR A 84 7.92 1.08 11.56
C TYR A 84 7.92 2.25 12.55
N ARG A 85 8.94 3.11 12.46
CA ARG A 85 9.20 4.21 13.41
C ARG A 85 8.28 5.42 13.25
N THR A 86 7.76 5.66 12.05
CA THR A 86 7.01 6.90 11.74
C THR A 86 5.81 6.66 10.83
N THR A 87 6.00 5.99 9.69
CA THR A 87 4.94 5.81 8.69
C THR A 87 3.78 4.95 9.21
N TRP A 88 4.06 3.79 9.80
CA TRP A 88 3.02 2.91 10.34
C TRP A 88 2.24 3.50 11.53
N PRO A 89 2.89 4.19 12.49
CA PRO A 89 2.18 4.99 13.48
C PRO A 89 1.27 6.06 12.86
N ALA A 90 1.76 6.80 11.86
CA ALA A 90 0.98 7.82 11.18
C ALA A 90 -0.24 7.23 10.45
N TYR A 91 -0.09 6.09 9.79
CA TYR A 91 -1.21 5.36 9.18
C TYR A 91 -2.24 4.89 10.20
N SER A 92 -1.79 4.36 11.33
CA SER A 92 -2.68 3.88 12.39
C SER A 92 -3.48 5.03 13.01
N PHE A 93 -2.91 6.24 13.05
CA PHE A 93 -3.58 7.43 13.58
C PHE A 93 -4.51 8.09 12.55
N LEU A 94 -4.03 8.37 11.35
CA LEU A 94 -4.75 9.16 10.34
C LEU A 94 -5.72 8.32 9.50
N THR A 95 -5.40 7.04 9.27
CA THR A 95 -6.10 6.13 8.35
C THR A 95 -6.17 4.69 8.89
N PRO A 96 -6.73 4.48 10.10
CA PRO A 96 -6.66 3.17 10.77
C PRO A 96 -7.25 2.01 9.96
N SER A 97 -8.38 2.21 9.27
CA SER A 97 -8.98 1.16 8.44
C SER A 97 -8.09 0.76 7.26
N GLN A 98 -7.44 1.74 6.63
CA GLN A 98 -6.49 1.47 5.54
C GLN A 98 -5.23 0.79 6.09
N ALA A 99 -4.73 1.24 7.25
CA ALA A 99 -3.60 0.59 7.92
C ALA A 99 -3.88 -0.89 8.19
N GLY A 100 -5.09 -1.22 8.67
CA GLY A 100 -5.54 -2.61 8.87
C GLY A 100 -5.52 -3.42 7.57
N GLU A 101 -6.10 -2.88 6.49
CA GLU A 101 -6.08 -3.54 5.17
C GLU A 101 -4.65 -3.80 4.66
N LEU A 102 -3.75 -2.83 4.85
CA LEU A 102 -2.34 -2.97 4.48
C LEU A 102 -1.64 -4.07 5.30
N VAL A 103 -1.84 -4.09 6.62
CA VAL A 103 -1.29 -5.11 7.52
C VAL A 103 -1.80 -6.50 7.15
N ASP A 104 -3.08 -6.65 6.83
CA ASP A 104 -3.67 -7.93 6.41
C ASP A 104 -2.97 -8.49 5.16
N GLY A 105 -2.56 -7.63 4.22
CA GLY A 105 -1.77 -8.07 3.07
C GLY A 105 -0.40 -8.62 3.47
N PHE A 106 0.28 -8.02 4.45
CA PHE A 106 1.54 -8.57 4.97
C PHE A 106 1.36 -9.88 5.74
N VAL A 107 0.25 -10.04 6.44
CA VAL A 107 -0.14 -11.33 7.03
C VAL A 107 -0.37 -12.37 5.93
N GLN A 108 -0.91 -11.96 4.79
CA GLN A 108 -1.08 -12.84 3.63
C GLN A 108 0.27 -13.29 3.05
N HIS A 109 1.31 -12.44 3.04
CA HIS A 109 2.65 -12.86 2.62
C HIS A 109 3.13 -14.07 3.44
N TYR A 110 3.00 -13.98 4.76
CA TYR A 110 3.40 -15.07 5.67
C TYR A 110 2.59 -16.36 5.45
N LYS A 111 1.29 -16.25 5.14
CA LYS A 111 0.44 -17.41 4.85
C LYS A 111 0.81 -18.10 3.53
N ASP A 112 1.36 -17.35 2.58
CA ASP A 112 1.67 -17.85 1.25
C ASP A 112 2.99 -18.62 1.15
N GLY A 113 3.94 -18.41 2.07
CA GLY A 113 5.24 -19.09 2.08
C GLY A 113 6.38 -18.22 2.57
#